data_AF-A0A4P2QZJ3-F1
#
_entry.id   AF-A0A4P2QZJ3-F1
#
_cell.length_a   1.000
_cell.length_b   1.000
_cell.length_c   1.000
_cell.angle_alpha   90.00
_cell.angle_beta   90.00
_cell.angle_gamma   90.00
#
_symmetry.space_group_name_H-M   'P 1'
#
loop_
_entity.id
_entity.type
_entity.pdbx_description
1 polymer ?
#
loop_
_entity_poly.entity_id
_entity_poly.type
_entity_poly.pdbx_seq_one_letter_code
_entity_poly.pdbx_strand_id
1 'polypeptide(L)'
;MARVFSTENTDPFEGKDSFDGETFDGLTLERADLSDREFCNCVFRRSKLSESRWMRTRLEGCVFERCDLTQANTNMLSLRGVSFSSCKLMGIDWTNIAKFPDVSFEDCDMRYNVMDSLALRKTRFERCSITESVLAATDLAGAVFEECRFMGTRFEDCDLRNAQFPRSHDLFVDPAKNNVKGARVPLETVMLLAASFGMHVLGFTEKDSG
;
A
#
# COMPACT_ATOMS: atom_id res chain seq x y z
N MET A 1 1.50 -8.97 -30.10
CA MET A 1 0.19 -8.38 -29.76
C MET A 1 -0.15 -8.80 -28.34
N ALA A 2 -0.40 -7.84 -27.45
CA ALA A 2 -0.85 -8.12 -26.08
C ALA A 2 -2.17 -8.90 -26.14
N ARG A 3 -2.27 -10.00 -25.40
CA ARG A 3 -3.51 -10.78 -25.28
C ARG A 3 -4.38 -10.14 -24.21
N VAL A 4 -5.69 -10.09 -24.46
CA VAL A 4 -6.69 -9.62 -23.48
C VAL A 4 -7.51 -10.82 -23.03
N PHE A 5 -7.56 -11.06 -21.72
CA PHE A 5 -8.44 -12.05 -21.10
C PHE A 5 -9.63 -11.35 -20.45
N SER A 6 -10.84 -11.84 -20.72
CA SER A 6 -12.11 -11.38 -20.15
C SER A 6 -12.98 -12.58 -19.74
N THR A 7 -14.19 -12.35 -19.22
CA THR A 7 -15.08 -13.32 -18.52
C THR A 7 -15.61 -14.52 -19.34
N GLU A 8 -14.94 -14.95 -20.41
CA GLU A 8 -15.31 -16.13 -21.19
C GLU A 8 -14.73 -17.42 -20.60
N ASN A 9 -15.38 -17.91 -19.54
CA ASN A 9 -15.50 -19.29 -19.02
C ASN A 9 -14.31 -20.29 -19.07
N THR A 10 -13.08 -19.83 -19.26
CA THR A 10 -11.85 -20.61 -19.18
C THR A 10 -10.93 -19.94 -18.17
N ASP A 11 -10.32 -20.72 -17.28
CA ASP A 11 -9.29 -20.21 -16.37
C ASP A 11 -8.15 -19.65 -17.25
N PRO A 12 -7.90 -18.33 -17.27
CA PRO A 12 -6.89 -17.74 -18.15
C PRO A 12 -5.47 -18.20 -17.79
N PHE A 13 -5.31 -18.89 -16.65
CA PHE A 13 -4.05 -19.36 -16.13
C PHE A 13 -3.84 -20.87 -16.28
N GLU A 14 -4.76 -21.61 -16.91
CA GLU A 14 -4.66 -23.06 -17.03
C GLU A 14 -3.42 -23.47 -17.84
N GLY A 15 -2.56 -24.29 -17.21
CA GLY A 15 -1.33 -24.80 -17.83
C GLY A 15 -0.26 -23.76 -18.14
N LYS A 16 -0.33 -22.58 -17.49
CA LYS A 16 0.65 -21.50 -17.67
C LYS A 16 1.09 -20.87 -16.36
N ASP A 17 2.40 -20.70 -16.29
CA ASP A 17 3.10 -20.27 -15.07
C ASP A 17 3.74 -18.89 -15.28
N SER A 18 3.82 -18.40 -16.52
CA SER A 18 4.46 -17.15 -16.90
C SER A 18 3.66 -16.39 -17.96
N PHE A 19 3.59 -15.08 -17.78
CA PHE A 19 2.83 -14.12 -18.59
C PHE A 19 3.73 -12.90 -18.87
N ASP A 20 3.78 -12.45 -20.13
CA ASP A 20 4.50 -11.25 -20.56
C ASP A 20 3.63 -10.35 -21.45
N GLY A 21 3.31 -9.16 -20.95
CA GLY A 21 2.60 -8.12 -21.70
C GLY A 21 1.11 -8.36 -21.88
N GLU A 22 0.48 -9.31 -21.16
CA GLU A 22 -0.96 -9.54 -21.25
C GLU A 22 -1.78 -8.55 -20.41
N THR A 23 -3.04 -8.39 -20.81
CA THR A 23 -4.05 -7.63 -20.06
C THR A 23 -5.15 -8.57 -19.58
N PHE A 24 -5.47 -8.47 -18.31
CA PHE A 24 -6.55 -9.19 -17.64
C PHE A 24 -7.62 -8.16 -17.25
N ASP A 25 -8.72 -8.07 -18.00
CA ASP A 25 -9.75 -7.04 -17.83
C ASP A 25 -11.08 -7.64 -17.39
N GLY A 26 -11.58 -7.17 -16.24
CA GLY A 26 -12.90 -7.55 -15.73
C GLY A 26 -13.00 -8.97 -15.21
N LEU A 27 -11.87 -9.62 -14.86
CA LEU A 27 -11.89 -11.00 -14.39
C LEU A 27 -12.51 -11.12 -13.00
N THR A 28 -13.17 -12.25 -12.77
CA THR A 28 -13.75 -12.65 -11.47
C THR A 28 -12.91 -13.81 -10.94
N LEU A 29 -11.98 -13.49 -10.05
CA LEU A 29 -10.90 -14.35 -9.56
C LEU A 29 -10.82 -14.28 -8.02
N GLU A 30 -11.94 -14.02 -7.37
CA GLU A 30 -12.05 -14.09 -5.92
C GLU A 30 -11.58 -15.46 -5.43
N ARG A 31 -10.69 -15.48 -4.43
CA ARG A 31 -10.11 -16.70 -3.84
C ARG A 31 -9.33 -17.58 -4.83
N ALA A 32 -9.05 -17.09 -6.04
CA ALA A 32 -8.25 -17.81 -7.02
C ALA A 32 -6.82 -18.01 -6.52
N ASP A 33 -6.20 -19.10 -6.96
CA ASP A 33 -4.80 -19.37 -6.70
C ASP A 33 -3.95 -18.85 -7.86
N LEU A 34 -3.27 -17.72 -7.64
CA LEU A 34 -2.27 -17.14 -8.53
C LEU A 34 -0.83 -17.43 -8.07
N SER A 35 -0.65 -18.31 -7.07
CA SER A 35 0.66 -18.64 -6.50
C SER A 35 1.61 -19.25 -7.53
N ASP A 36 2.91 -19.14 -7.27
CA ASP A 36 3.99 -19.75 -8.05
C ASP A 36 4.05 -19.34 -9.52
N ARG A 37 3.59 -18.12 -9.83
CA ARG A 37 3.58 -17.57 -11.20
C ARG A 37 4.52 -16.38 -11.38
N GLU A 38 4.78 -16.05 -12.64
CA GLU A 38 5.53 -14.87 -13.04
C GLU A 38 4.68 -14.01 -13.99
N PHE A 39 4.54 -12.73 -13.67
CA PHE A 39 3.90 -11.74 -14.54
C PHE A 39 4.89 -10.62 -14.82
N CYS A 40 5.17 -10.41 -16.10
CA CYS A 40 6.06 -9.37 -16.60
C CYS A 40 5.25 -8.40 -17.48
N ASN A 41 5.33 -7.10 -17.22
CA ASN A 41 4.65 -6.05 -17.99
C ASN A 41 3.13 -6.27 -18.18
N CYS A 42 2.51 -7.02 -17.26
CA CYS A 42 1.09 -7.37 -17.34
C CYS A 42 0.22 -6.27 -16.74
N VAL A 43 -1.01 -6.19 -17.20
CA VAL A 43 -1.99 -5.24 -16.70
C VAL A 43 -3.22 -5.97 -16.17
N PHE A 44 -3.56 -5.76 -14.91
CA PHE A 44 -4.82 -6.18 -14.32
C PHE A 44 -5.73 -4.96 -14.22
N ARG A 45 -6.89 -5.02 -14.86
CA ARG A 45 -7.88 -3.94 -14.88
C ARG A 45 -9.22 -4.46 -14.41
N ARG A 46 -9.90 -3.69 -13.55
CA ARG A 46 -11.30 -3.92 -13.14
C ARG A 46 -11.58 -5.35 -12.65
N SER A 47 -10.56 -6.03 -12.15
CA SER A 47 -10.62 -7.44 -11.80
C SER A 47 -10.90 -7.60 -10.31
N LYS A 48 -11.73 -8.59 -9.98
CA LYS A 48 -12.03 -8.97 -8.60
C LYS A 48 -11.07 -10.07 -8.18
N LEU A 49 -10.23 -9.77 -7.21
CA LEU A 49 -9.11 -10.58 -6.74
C LEU A 49 -9.16 -10.69 -5.20
N SER A 50 -10.32 -10.45 -4.58
CA SER A 50 -10.44 -10.49 -3.13
C SER A 50 -10.13 -11.91 -2.62
N GLU A 51 -9.37 -12.01 -1.54
CA GLU A 51 -8.91 -13.27 -0.93
C GLU A 51 -8.08 -14.17 -1.87
N SER A 52 -7.62 -13.65 -3.02
CA SER A 52 -6.77 -14.40 -3.95
C SER A 52 -5.39 -14.68 -3.33
N ARG A 53 -4.73 -15.75 -3.80
CA ARG A 53 -3.40 -16.16 -3.31
C ARG A 53 -2.33 -15.83 -4.33
N TRP A 54 -1.33 -15.05 -3.92
CA TRP A 54 -0.19 -14.60 -4.74
C TRP A 54 1.13 -15.14 -4.19
N MET A 55 1.08 -16.30 -3.54
CA MET A 55 2.24 -16.78 -2.80
C MET A 55 3.39 -17.10 -3.75
N ARG A 56 4.62 -16.69 -3.40
CA ARG A 56 5.83 -16.91 -4.22
C ARG A 56 5.69 -16.41 -5.68
N THR A 57 4.75 -15.51 -5.95
CA THR A 57 4.57 -14.94 -7.29
C THR A 57 5.58 -13.82 -7.53
N ARG A 58 6.01 -13.63 -8.77
CA ARG A 58 6.82 -12.48 -9.18
C ARG A 58 6.00 -11.54 -10.07
N LEU A 59 5.95 -10.27 -9.69
CA LEU A 59 5.35 -9.20 -10.47
C LEU A 59 6.44 -8.20 -10.85
N GLU A 60 6.72 -8.09 -12.15
CA GLU A 60 7.70 -7.14 -12.69
C GLU A 60 7.03 -6.22 -13.72
N GLY A 61 7.12 -4.91 -13.52
CA GLY A 61 6.53 -3.91 -14.41
C GLY A 61 5.00 -3.99 -14.53
N CYS A 62 4.33 -4.62 -13.57
CA CYS A 62 2.89 -4.86 -13.64
C CYS A 62 2.08 -3.67 -13.15
N VAL A 63 0.89 -3.49 -13.73
CA VAL A 63 -0.05 -2.42 -13.37
C VAL A 63 -1.37 -3.01 -12.93
N PHE A 64 -1.87 -2.58 -11.77
CA PHE A 64 -3.20 -2.89 -11.27
C PHE A 64 -4.05 -1.62 -11.27
N GLU A 65 -5.14 -1.62 -12.01
CA GLU A 65 -6.06 -0.48 -12.13
C GLU A 65 -7.47 -0.90 -11.75
N ARG A 66 -8.06 -0.26 -10.74
CA ARG A 66 -9.46 -0.51 -10.32
C ARG A 66 -9.73 -1.97 -9.95
N CYS A 67 -8.71 -2.65 -9.41
CA CYS A 67 -8.82 -4.02 -8.93
C CYS A 67 -9.21 -4.06 -7.45
N ASP A 68 -9.88 -5.14 -7.05
CA ASP A 68 -10.17 -5.44 -5.65
C ASP A 68 -9.28 -6.58 -5.16
N LEU A 69 -8.24 -6.28 -4.39
CA LEU A 69 -7.34 -7.27 -3.77
C LEU A 69 -7.58 -7.37 -2.25
N THR A 70 -8.78 -7.04 -1.77
CA THR A 70 -9.11 -7.11 -0.34
C THR A 70 -8.75 -8.48 0.24
N GLN A 71 -7.96 -8.49 1.32
CA GLN A 71 -7.47 -9.70 2.00
C GLN A 71 -6.69 -10.68 1.10
N ALA A 72 -6.06 -10.21 0.01
CA ALA A 72 -5.18 -11.05 -0.79
C ALA A 72 -3.99 -11.56 0.05
N ASN A 73 -3.63 -12.82 -0.16
CA ASN A 73 -2.46 -13.43 0.49
C ASN A 73 -1.21 -13.18 -0.36
N THR A 74 -0.30 -12.35 0.15
CA THR A 74 0.92 -11.90 -0.54
C THR A 74 2.20 -12.57 -0.02
N ASN A 75 2.09 -13.69 0.72
CA ASN A 75 3.26 -14.31 1.34
C ASN A 75 4.34 -14.70 0.31
N MET A 76 5.57 -14.22 0.49
CA MET A 76 6.70 -14.38 -0.43
C MET A 76 6.48 -13.76 -1.84
N LEU A 77 5.53 -12.83 -1.99
CA LEU A 77 5.33 -12.07 -3.23
C LEU A 77 6.54 -11.17 -3.51
N SER A 78 6.98 -11.11 -4.76
CA SER A 78 8.01 -10.16 -5.21
C SER A 78 7.40 -9.07 -6.09
N LEU A 79 7.67 -7.82 -5.76
CA LEU A 79 7.18 -6.64 -6.47
C LEU A 79 8.36 -5.82 -6.99
N ARG A 80 8.45 -5.66 -8.31
CA ARG A 80 9.45 -4.80 -8.96
C ARG A 80 8.81 -3.89 -9.99
N GLY A 81 8.83 -2.59 -9.77
CA GLY A 81 8.20 -1.60 -10.65
C GLY A 81 6.69 -1.80 -10.78
N VAL A 82 6.01 -2.17 -9.69
CA VAL A 82 4.56 -2.45 -9.68
C VAL A 82 3.79 -1.19 -9.28
N SER A 83 2.67 -0.92 -9.95
CA SER A 83 1.80 0.20 -9.61
C SER A 83 0.37 -0.25 -9.34
N PHE A 84 -0.23 0.32 -8.29
CA PHE A 84 -1.64 0.16 -7.96
C PHE A 84 -2.34 1.51 -8.09
N SER A 85 -3.39 1.58 -8.89
CA SER A 85 -4.19 2.80 -9.11
C SER A 85 -5.68 2.50 -8.91
N SER A 86 -6.34 3.29 -8.05
CA SER A 86 -7.76 3.13 -7.74
C SER A 86 -8.13 1.73 -7.20
N CYS A 87 -7.21 1.07 -6.50
CA CYS A 87 -7.39 -0.31 -6.02
C CYS A 87 -7.93 -0.37 -4.58
N LYS A 88 -8.67 -1.44 -4.28
CA LYS A 88 -8.94 -1.83 -2.88
C LYS A 88 -7.89 -2.83 -2.43
N LEU A 89 -7.13 -2.46 -1.42
CA LEU A 89 -6.02 -3.22 -0.85
C LEU A 89 -6.25 -3.45 0.66
N MET A 90 -7.50 -3.57 1.09
CA MET A 90 -7.84 -3.60 2.51
C MET A 90 -7.43 -4.91 3.18
N GLY A 91 -6.90 -4.85 4.39
CA GLY A 91 -6.65 -6.04 5.23
C GLY A 91 -5.55 -6.97 4.73
N ILE A 92 -4.58 -6.45 3.97
CA ILE A 92 -3.44 -7.25 3.49
C ILE A 92 -2.30 -7.19 4.52
N ASP A 93 -1.73 -8.36 4.81
CA ASP A 93 -0.46 -8.47 5.54
C ASP A 93 0.69 -8.56 4.52
N TRP A 94 1.46 -7.48 4.43
CA TRP A 94 2.61 -7.36 3.53
C TRP A 94 3.92 -7.82 4.16
N THR A 95 3.95 -8.20 5.44
CA THR A 95 5.18 -8.45 6.22
C THR A 95 6.11 -9.46 5.56
N ASN A 96 5.56 -10.45 4.86
CA ASN A 96 6.32 -11.55 4.26
C ASN A 96 6.57 -11.40 2.75
N ILE A 97 6.42 -10.21 2.15
CA ILE A 97 6.84 -9.98 0.77
C ILE A 97 8.37 -9.89 0.64
N ALA A 98 8.88 -9.86 -0.59
CA ALA A 98 10.29 -9.60 -0.85
C ALA A 98 10.73 -8.26 -0.23
N LYS A 99 11.85 -8.27 0.49
CA LYS A 99 12.31 -7.19 1.38
C LYS A 99 12.39 -5.79 0.76
N PHE A 100 12.69 -5.70 -0.54
CA PHE A 100 12.90 -4.43 -1.26
C PHE A 100 11.86 -4.26 -2.37
N PRO A 101 10.58 -4.05 -2.02
CA PRO A 101 9.54 -3.84 -3.02
C PRO A 101 9.79 -2.50 -3.73
N ASP A 102 9.73 -2.53 -5.06
CA ASP A 102 9.63 -1.32 -5.87
C ASP A 102 8.17 -1.18 -6.32
N VAL A 103 7.43 -0.33 -5.61
CA VAL A 103 5.97 -0.24 -5.69
C VAL A 103 5.51 1.21 -5.54
N SER A 104 4.35 1.53 -6.10
CA SER A 104 3.65 2.80 -5.91
C SER A 104 2.14 2.61 -5.79
N PHE A 105 1.49 3.53 -5.07
CA PHE A 105 0.06 3.49 -4.79
C PHE A 105 -0.59 4.85 -5.07
N GLU A 106 -1.65 4.85 -5.85
CA GLU A 106 -2.44 6.04 -6.19
C GLU A 106 -3.94 5.73 -6.00
N ASP A 107 -4.67 6.60 -5.31
CA ASP A 107 -6.12 6.47 -5.08
C ASP A 107 -6.53 5.11 -4.46
N CYS A 108 -5.66 4.53 -3.63
CA CYS A 108 -5.86 3.19 -3.06
C CYS A 108 -6.50 3.22 -1.67
N ASP A 109 -7.40 2.26 -1.42
CA ASP A 109 -7.92 1.97 -0.09
C ASP A 109 -7.05 0.91 0.58
N MET A 110 -6.17 1.32 1.48
CA MET A 110 -5.20 0.50 2.18
C MET A 110 -5.51 0.38 3.68
N ARG A 111 -6.80 0.38 4.05
CA ARG A 111 -7.20 0.24 5.46
C ARG A 111 -6.84 -1.11 6.05
N TYR A 112 -6.55 -1.14 7.35
CA TYR A 112 -6.30 -2.38 8.12
C TYR A 112 -5.09 -3.20 7.63
N ASN A 113 -4.11 -2.56 6.99
CA ASN A 113 -2.94 -3.26 6.47
C ASN A 113 -1.86 -3.45 7.53
N VAL A 114 -1.02 -4.46 7.35
CA VAL A 114 0.21 -4.66 8.12
C VAL A 114 1.39 -4.56 7.16
N MET A 115 2.35 -3.69 7.44
CA MET A 115 3.50 -3.40 6.57
C MET A 115 4.84 -3.51 7.32
N ASP A 116 4.90 -4.40 8.30
CA ASP A 116 6.03 -4.49 9.22
C ASP A 116 7.33 -4.89 8.52
N SER A 117 8.44 -4.31 8.98
CA SER A 117 9.81 -4.63 8.55
C SER A 117 10.11 -4.46 7.04
N LEU A 118 9.27 -3.73 6.29
CA LEU A 118 9.47 -3.49 4.86
C LEU A 118 10.46 -2.35 4.59
N ALA A 119 11.17 -2.44 3.46
CA ALA A 119 12.02 -1.37 2.95
C ALA A 119 11.29 -0.55 1.87
N LEU A 120 10.47 0.41 2.31
CA LEU A 120 9.64 1.30 1.48
C LEU A 120 10.30 2.68 1.29
N ARG A 121 11.63 2.70 1.11
CA ARG A 121 12.41 3.92 0.93
C ARG A 121 11.96 4.63 -0.34
N LYS A 122 11.64 5.93 -0.24
CA LYS A 122 11.22 6.79 -1.37
C LYS A 122 9.96 6.29 -2.09
N THR A 123 9.20 5.38 -1.50
CA THR A 123 7.92 4.93 -2.04
C THR A 123 6.91 6.09 -2.06
N ARG A 124 6.07 6.14 -3.10
CA ARG A 124 5.01 7.14 -3.26
C ARG A 124 3.66 6.51 -2.93
N PHE A 125 2.94 7.18 -2.05
CA PHE A 125 1.53 6.98 -1.75
C PHE A 125 0.81 8.29 -2.05
N GLU A 126 -0.21 8.24 -2.89
CA GLU A 126 -0.95 9.42 -3.33
C GLU A 126 -2.44 9.17 -3.20
N ARG A 127 -3.14 10.04 -2.47
CA ARG A 127 -4.58 9.95 -2.23
C ARG A 127 -5.00 8.58 -1.65
N CYS A 128 -4.16 8.01 -0.79
CA CYS A 128 -4.40 6.71 -0.18
C CYS A 128 -5.06 6.83 1.21
N SER A 129 -5.94 5.89 1.52
CA SER A 129 -6.45 5.70 2.88
C SER A 129 -5.64 4.61 3.59
N ILE A 130 -4.83 4.97 4.58
CA ILE A 130 -3.95 4.04 5.33
C ILE A 130 -4.48 3.85 6.77
N THR A 131 -5.75 4.18 7.00
CA THR A 131 -6.44 4.12 8.30
C THR A 131 -6.38 2.74 8.97
N GLU A 132 -6.20 2.74 10.29
CA GLU A 132 -6.11 1.53 11.13
C GLU A 132 -5.07 0.50 10.67
N SER A 133 -4.03 0.95 9.99
CA SER A 133 -2.91 0.11 9.56
C SER A 133 -1.76 0.12 10.58
N VAL A 134 -0.89 -0.88 10.50
CA VAL A 134 0.27 -1.03 11.37
C VAL A 134 1.53 -1.05 10.53
N LEU A 135 2.49 -0.21 10.94
CA LEU A 135 3.84 -0.14 10.40
C LEU A 135 4.80 -0.20 11.60
N ALA A 136 5.43 -1.35 11.80
CA ALA A 136 6.47 -1.56 12.79
C ALA A 136 7.82 -1.82 12.11
N ALA A 137 8.91 -1.25 12.63
CA ALA A 137 10.27 -1.44 12.10
C ALA A 137 10.41 -1.19 10.58
N THR A 138 9.54 -0.34 10.02
CA THR A 138 9.44 -0.10 8.57
C THR A 138 10.36 1.03 8.16
N ASP A 139 11.07 0.83 7.06
CA ASP A 139 12.01 1.81 6.52
C ASP A 139 11.33 2.66 5.45
N LEU A 140 10.93 3.85 5.85
CA LEU A 140 10.15 4.83 5.08
C LEU A 140 10.98 6.07 4.72
N ALA A 141 12.31 5.95 4.75
CA ALA A 141 13.16 7.11 4.55
C ALA A 141 12.94 7.72 3.16
N GLY A 142 12.60 9.00 3.13
CA GLY A 142 12.29 9.75 1.92
C GLY A 142 10.96 9.39 1.25
N ALA A 143 10.11 8.55 1.86
CA ALA A 143 8.79 8.23 1.34
C ALA A 143 7.91 9.49 1.26
N VAL A 144 6.97 9.49 0.31
CA VAL A 144 6.04 10.61 0.10
C VAL A 144 4.61 10.09 0.25
N PHE A 145 3.86 10.71 1.15
CA PHE A 145 2.45 10.47 1.41
C PHE A 145 1.67 11.75 1.08
N GLU A 146 1.22 11.86 -0.16
CA GLU A 146 0.51 13.02 -0.66
C GLU A 146 -1.00 12.80 -0.54
N GLU A 147 -1.70 13.70 0.17
CA GLU A 147 -3.16 13.63 0.33
C GLU A 147 -3.65 12.32 0.97
N CYS A 148 -2.87 11.74 1.88
CA CYS A 148 -3.20 10.48 2.54
C CYS A 148 -3.93 10.69 3.89
N ARG A 149 -4.67 9.67 4.32
CA ARG A 149 -5.32 9.63 5.65
C ARG A 149 -4.74 8.54 6.53
N PHE A 150 -4.50 8.87 7.80
CA PHE A 150 -3.79 8.02 8.76
C PHE A 150 -4.54 7.77 10.07
N MET A 151 -5.86 7.98 10.11
CA MET A 151 -6.65 7.79 11.33
C MET A 151 -6.37 6.40 11.93
N GLY A 152 -5.91 6.35 13.18
CA GLY A 152 -5.61 5.09 13.87
C GLY A 152 -4.42 4.31 13.31
N THR A 153 -3.66 4.84 12.34
CA THR A 153 -2.44 4.20 11.85
C THR A 153 -1.35 4.25 12.91
N ARG A 154 -0.65 3.13 13.10
CA ARG A 154 0.44 3.04 14.08
C ARG A 154 1.80 3.00 13.38
N PHE A 155 2.68 3.91 13.77
CA PHE A 155 4.10 3.92 13.40
C PHE A 155 4.94 3.62 14.65
N GLU A 156 5.67 2.50 14.64
CA GLU A 156 6.56 2.11 15.74
C GLU A 156 7.91 1.66 15.18
N ASP A 157 9.01 2.15 15.77
CA ASP A 157 10.38 1.85 15.36
C ASP A 157 10.66 2.10 13.86
N CYS A 158 9.92 3.03 13.23
CA CYS A 158 10.07 3.31 11.80
C CYS A 158 11.20 4.32 11.51
N ASP A 159 11.85 4.14 10.35
CA ASP A 159 12.77 5.14 9.79
C ASP A 159 11.99 6.10 8.88
N LEU A 160 11.60 7.26 9.41
CA LEU A 160 10.85 8.31 8.71
C LEU A 160 11.75 9.47 8.26
N ARG A 161 13.06 9.26 8.17
CA ARG A 161 13.99 10.34 7.79
C ARG A 161 13.63 10.94 6.45
N ASN A 162 13.47 12.25 6.41
CA ASN A 162 13.08 13.01 5.21
C ASN A 162 11.75 12.55 4.57
N ALA A 163 10.91 11.78 5.27
CA ALA A 163 9.58 11.45 4.80
C ALA A 163 8.72 12.71 4.70
N GLN A 164 7.80 12.75 3.74
CA GLN A 164 6.98 13.93 3.48
C GLN A 164 5.50 13.55 3.47
N PHE A 165 4.68 14.35 4.16
CA PHE A 165 3.25 14.12 4.31
C PHE A 165 2.41 15.34 3.83
N PRO A 166 2.62 15.86 2.61
CA PRO A 166 1.92 17.04 2.15
C PRO A 166 0.42 16.78 2.05
N ARG A 167 -0.39 17.70 2.60
CA ARG A 167 -1.86 17.65 2.57
C ARG A 167 -2.43 16.33 3.13
N SER A 168 -1.68 15.63 3.97
CA SER A 168 -2.15 14.45 4.68
C SER A 168 -2.80 14.84 6.01
N HIS A 169 -3.67 13.98 6.51
CA HIS A 169 -4.51 14.24 7.68
C HIS A 169 -4.48 13.06 8.66
N ASP A 170 -4.87 13.31 9.91
CA ASP A 170 -4.95 12.32 10.98
C ASP A 170 -3.62 11.61 11.30
N LEU A 171 -2.49 12.19 10.86
CA LEU A 171 -1.18 11.60 11.07
C LEU A 171 -0.73 11.82 12.52
N PHE A 172 -0.57 10.72 13.25
CA PHE A 172 0.10 10.70 14.54
C PHE A 172 1.43 9.95 14.43
N VAL A 173 2.53 10.63 14.77
CA VAL A 173 3.87 10.03 14.83
C VAL A 173 4.54 10.49 16.11
N ASP A 174 4.91 9.54 16.97
CA ASP A 174 5.70 9.81 18.17
C ASP A 174 7.21 9.87 17.81
N PRO A 175 7.87 11.03 17.93
CA PRO A 175 9.31 11.16 17.67
C PRO A 175 10.21 10.36 18.61
N ALA A 176 9.72 9.96 19.80
CA ALA A 176 10.49 9.13 20.72
C ALA A 176 10.56 7.66 20.28
N LYS A 177 9.59 7.21 19.48
CA LYS A 177 9.48 5.85 18.95
C LYS A 177 9.93 5.71 17.50
N ASN A 178 10.19 6.81 16.80
CA ASN A 178 10.46 6.80 15.37
C ASN A 178 11.61 7.74 15.00
N ASN A 179 12.40 7.38 14.00
CA ASN A 179 13.44 8.26 13.48
C ASN A 179 12.85 9.27 12.50
N VAL A 180 12.46 10.44 13.01
CA VAL A 180 11.77 11.49 12.24
C VAL A 180 12.68 12.60 11.72
N LYS A 181 14.01 12.41 11.73
CA LYS A 181 14.95 13.48 11.36
C LYS A 181 14.69 13.97 9.92
N GLY A 182 14.34 15.24 9.79
CA GLY A 182 14.04 15.88 8.50
C GLY A 182 12.65 15.56 7.93
N ALA A 183 11.82 14.80 8.65
CA ALA A 183 10.45 14.54 8.23
C ALA A 183 9.63 15.85 8.16
N ARG A 184 8.75 15.94 7.17
CA ARG A 184 7.86 17.09 6.96
C ARG A 184 6.42 16.64 7.19
N VAL A 185 5.87 17.01 8.34
CA VAL A 185 4.53 16.60 8.80
C VAL A 185 3.52 17.76 8.74
N PRO A 186 2.21 17.48 8.67
CA PRO A 186 1.16 18.50 8.84
C PRO A 186 1.25 19.19 10.20
N LEU A 187 0.74 20.42 10.28
CA LEU A 187 0.63 21.14 11.56
C LEU A 187 -0.17 20.33 12.58
N GLU A 188 -1.27 19.73 12.15
CA GLU A 188 -2.15 18.85 12.94
C GLU A 188 -1.36 17.77 13.70
N THR A 189 -0.37 17.13 13.08
CA THR A 189 0.46 16.09 13.72
C THR A 189 1.18 16.60 14.96
N VAL A 190 1.69 17.83 14.93
CA VAL A 190 2.36 18.45 16.08
C VAL A 190 1.36 18.74 17.20
N MET A 191 0.14 19.12 16.84
CA MET A 191 -0.96 19.38 17.78
C MET A 191 -1.42 18.10 18.46
N LEU A 192 -1.62 17.03 17.70
CA LEU A 192 -1.96 15.70 18.21
C LEU A 192 -0.88 15.16 19.15
N LEU A 193 0.40 15.38 18.81
CA LEU A 193 1.51 15.02 19.69
C LEU A 193 1.45 15.78 21.01
N ALA A 194 1.30 17.10 21.00
CA ALA A 194 1.21 17.88 22.23
C ALA A 194 0.01 17.45 23.10
N ALA A 195 -1.16 17.23 22.47
CA ALA A 195 -2.35 16.74 23.14
C ALA A 195 -2.14 15.35 23.78
N SER A 196 -1.36 14.46 23.13
CA SER A 196 -1.04 13.14 23.69
C SER A 196 -0.25 13.18 25.01
N PHE A 197 0.44 14.29 25.29
CA PHE A 197 1.12 14.55 26.56
C PHE A 197 0.25 15.34 27.56
N GLY A 198 -1.03 15.54 27.27
CA GLY A 198 -1.97 16.30 28.11
C GLY A 198 -1.82 17.82 28.01
N MET A 199 -1.13 18.32 26.98
CA MET A 199 -0.99 19.76 26.76
C MET A 199 -2.22 20.33 26.03
N HIS A 200 -2.69 21.49 26.49
CA HIS A 200 -3.63 22.32 25.76
C HIS A 200 -2.86 23.36 24.95
N VAL A 201 -3.00 23.33 23.63
CA VAL A 201 -2.31 24.29 22.76
C VAL A 201 -3.23 25.47 22.47
N LEU A 202 -2.82 26.66 22.93
CA LEU A 202 -3.58 27.89 22.75
C LEU A 202 -3.70 28.24 21.26
N GLY A 203 -4.89 28.68 20.84
CA GLY A 203 -5.14 29.14 19.46
C GLY A 203 -5.41 28.03 18.44
N PHE A 204 -5.48 26.76 18.89
CA PHE A 204 -5.95 25.66 18.07
C PHE A 204 -7.24 25.10 18.67
N THR A 205 -8.27 24.94 17.85
CA THR A 205 -9.51 24.27 18.24
C THR A 205 -9.65 22.98 17.43
N GLU A 206 -10.24 21.93 17.99
CA GLU A 206 -10.52 20.66 17.27
C GLU A 206 -11.38 20.85 15.99
N LYS A 207 -11.91 22.05 15.73
CA LYS A 207 -12.63 22.40 14.50
C LYS A 207 -11.70 22.76 13.34
N ASP A 208 -10.42 23.01 13.59
CA ASP A 208 -9.44 23.43 12.58
C ASP A 208 -8.75 22.24 11.86
N SER A 209 -9.09 21.01 12.25
CA SER A 209 -8.58 19.74 11.71
C SER A 209 -9.50 19.04 10.69
N GLY A 210 -10.58 19.70 10.25
CA GLY A 210 -11.57 19.17 9.29
C GLY A 210 -11.32 19.50 7.83
#